data_AF-A0A933YFG8-F1
#
_entry.id   AF-A0A933YFG8-F1
#
_cell.length_a   1.000
_cell.length_b   1.000
_cell.length_c   1.000
_cell.angle_alpha   90.00
_cell.angle_beta   90.00
_cell.angle_gamma   90.00
#
_symmetry.space_group_name_H-M   'P 1'
#
loop_
_entity.id
_entity.type
_entity.pdbx_description
1 polymer ?
#
loop_
_entity_poly.entity_id
_entity_poly.type
_entity_poly.pdbx_seq_one_letter_code
_entity_poly.pdbx_strand_id
1 'polypeptide(L)'
;MKAILKSLVVIGAVAGLTVGATNAFFSDVETSRGNVFTAGGVDLKVDYSCYYNKPATDGIPNCPWGTGWSETNLGPTNKFFNVGDLKPGDYGEGTVSLHVLNNDAWGRLKIENVTDLENECTEPEKEVETN
;
A
#
# COMPACT_ATOMS: atom_id res chain seq x y z
N MET A 1 -60.29 -31.08 42.90
CA MET A 1 -59.13 -31.81 42.33
C MET A 1 -59.11 -31.83 40.79
N LYS A 2 -60.16 -32.31 40.09
CA LYS A 2 -60.18 -32.38 38.61
C LYS A 2 -59.96 -31.03 37.89
N ALA A 3 -60.46 -29.92 38.43
CA ALA A 3 -60.28 -28.59 37.83
C ALA A 3 -58.83 -28.07 37.96
N ILE A 4 -58.17 -28.37 39.08
CA ILE A 4 -56.78 -27.98 39.34
C ILE A 4 -55.85 -28.76 38.41
N LEU A 5 -56.11 -30.06 38.22
CA LEU A 5 -55.32 -30.91 37.32
C LEU A 5 -55.39 -30.44 35.86
N LYS A 6 -56.58 -30.02 35.40
CA LYS A 6 -56.77 -29.47 34.05
C LYS A 6 -56.00 -28.15 33.86
N SER A 7 -56.00 -27.27 34.87
CA SER A 7 -55.25 -26.01 34.82
C SER A 7 -53.73 -26.24 34.80
N LEU A 8 -53.23 -27.19 35.60
CA LEU A 8 -51.80 -27.53 35.63
C LEU A 8 -51.29 -28.07 34.29
N VAL A 9 -52.10 -28.89 33.60
CA VAL A 9 -51.78 -29.42 32.26
C VAL A 9 -51.68 -28.29 31.23
N VAL A 10 -52.58 -27.31 31.27
CA VAL A 10 -52.54 -26.16 30.36
C VAL A 10 -51.31 -25.31 30.63
N ILE A 11 -50.98 -25.04 31.90
CA ILE A 11 -49.78 -24.26 32.27
C ILE A 11 -48.50 -24.99 31.82
N GLY A 12 -48.42 -26.30 32.05
CA GLY A 12 -47.28 -27.12 31.61
C GLY A 12 -47.12 -27.12 30.09
N ALA A 13 -48.23 -27.18 29.35
CA ALA A 13 -48.21 -27.11 27.88
C ALA A 13 -47.72 -25.75 27.37
N VAL A 14 -48.22 -24.65 27.95
CA VAL A 14 -47.78 -23.29 27.58
C VAL A 14 -46.31 -23.06 27.94
N ALA A 15 -45.87 -23.48 29.13
CA ALA A 15 -44.47 -23.38 29.54
C ALA A 15 -43.55 -24.18 28.61
N GLY A 16 -43.94 -25.42 28.25
CA GLY A 16 -43.18 -26.25 27.32
C GLY A 16 -43.05 -25.63 25.92
N LEU A 17 -44.13 -25.04 25.39
CA LEU A 17 -44.12 -24.35 24.10
C LEU A 17 -43.22 -23.10 24.11
N THR A 18 -43.27 -22.30 25.18
CA THR A 18 -42.42 -21.11 25.30
C THR A 18 -40.93 -21.46 25.34
N VAL A 19 -40.53 -22.42 26.18
CA VAL A 19 -39.14 -22.85 26.31
C VAL A 19 -38.64 -23.51 25.02
N GLY A 20 -39.46 -24.34 24.36
CA GLY A 20 -39.11 -24.97 23.10
C GLY A 20 -38.93 -23.96 21.96
N ALA A 21 -39.82 -22.96 21.87
CA ALA A 21 -39.77 -21.93 20.84
C ALA A 21 -38.57 -20.98 21.02
N THR A 22 -38.25 -20.58 22.25
CA THR A 22 -37.13 -19.65 22.50
C THR A 22 -35.76 -20.32 22.41
N ASN A 23 -35.63 -21.61 22.78
CA ASN A 23 -34.34 -22.30 22.63
C ASN A 23 -33.96 -22.46 21.15
N ALA A 24 -34.91 -22.82 20.28
CA ALA A 24 -34.64 -22.99 18.86
C ALA A 24 -34.25 -21.68 18.14
N PHE A 25 -34.70 -20.52 18.63
CA PHE A 25 -34.40 -19.21 18.05
C PHE A 25 -33.04 -18.63 18.48
N PHE A 26 -32.47 -19.10 19.60
CA PHE A 26 -31.21 -18.58 20.15
C PHE A 26 -30.08 -19.63 20.20
N SER A 27 -30.34 -20.87 19.79
CA SER A 27 -29.34 -21.95 19.75
C SER A 27 -29.00 -22.41 18.34
N ASP A 28 -29.53 -21.76 17.30
CA ASP A 28 -29.09 -22.06 15.95
C ASP A 28 -27.64 -21.60 15.77
N VAL A 29 -26.86 -22.46 15.11
CA VAL A 29 -25.46 -22.17 14.77
C VAL A 29 -25.45 -21.79 13.31
N GLU A 30 -25.48 -20.49 13.04
CA GLU A 30 -25.31 -19.93 11.69
C GLU A 30 -23.89 -20.26 11.19
N THR A 31 -23.78 -21.36 10.44
CA THR A 31 -22.52 -21.79 9.86
C THR A 31 -22.42 -21.27 8.44
N SER A 32 -21.67 -20.18 8.23
CA SER A 32 -21.34 -19.73 6.87
C SER A 32 -20.35 -20.70 6.23
N ARG A 33 -20.86 -21.65 5.43
CA ARG A 33 -20.05 -22.65 4.72
C ARG A 33 -19.75 -22.17 3.30
N GLY A 34 -18.50 -22.31 2.87
CA GLY A 34 -18.06 -21.92 1.52
C GLY A 34 -17.55 -20.49 1.39
N ASN A 35 -17.29 -19.78 2.51
CA ASN A 35 -16.58 -18.50 2.45
C ASN A 35 -15.13 -18.75 2.03
N VAL A 36 -14.80 -18.37 0.81
CA VAL A 36 -13.42 -18.32 0.32
C VAL A 36 -12.88 -16.91 0.60
N PHE A 37 -12.08 -16.78 1.66
CA PHE A 37 -11.31 -15.56 1.91
C PHE A 37 -10.08 -15.57 1.00
N THR A 38 -10.25 -15.21 -0.27
CA THR A 38 -9.11 -14.94 -1.14
C THR A 38 -8.51 -13.61 -0.75
N ALA A 39 -7.49 -13.63 0.10
CA ALA A 39 -6.60 -12.49 0.22
C ALA A 39 -5.94 -12.30 -1.15
N GLY A 40 -6.37 -11.30 -1.91
CA GLY A 40 -5.69 -10.93 -3.15
C GLY A 40 -4.28 -10.43 -2.83
N GLY A 41 -3.29 -10.87 -3.62
CA GLY A 41 -1.94 -10.31 -3.56
C GLY A 41 -1.89 -8.96 -4.26
N VAL A 42 -1.08 -8.03 -3.75
CA VAL A 42 -0.68 -6.83 -4.50
C VAL A 42 0.60 -7.17 -5.24
N ASP A 43 0.53 -7.24 -6.57
CA ASP A 43 1.71 -7.27 -7.43
C ASP A 43 1.99 -5.83 -7.86
N LEU A 44 3.06 -5.26 -7.31
CA LEU A 44 3.52 -3.91 -7.61
C LEU A 44 4.83 -4.01 -8.38
N LYS A 45 4.81 -3.53 -9.62
CA LYS A 45 6.03 -3.33 -10.38
C LYS A 45 6.30 -1.85 -10.55
N VAL A 46 7.56 -1.53 -10.78
CA VAL A 46 8.03 -0.16 -10.89
C VAL A 46 8.83 -0.04 -12.19
N ASP A 47 8.85 1.14 -12.79
CA ASP A 47 9.86 1.51 -13.79
C ASP A 47 10.45 2.89 -13.48
N TYR A 48 11.58 3.20 -14.13
CA TYR A 48 12.23 4.49 -13.99
C TYR A 48 12.76 4.99 -15.33
N SER A 49 12.38 6.23 -15.64
CA SER A 49 12.83 6.99 -16.81
C SER A 49 13.33 8.36 -16.37
N CYS A 50 14.33 8.90 -17.05
CA CYS A 50 14.90 10.18 -16.66
C CYS A 50 15.58 10.96 -17.78
N TYR A 51 15.67 12.26 -17.56
CA TYR A 51 16.28 13.26 -18.42
C TYR A 51 17.29 14.08 -17.63
N TYR A 52 18.43 14.38 -18.25
CA TYR A 52 19.51 15.16 -17.64
C TYR A 52 20.11 16.14 -18.64
N ASN A 53 20.19 17.41 -18.27
CA ASN A 53 20.65 18.54 -19.09
C ASN A 53 20.05 18.59 -20.49
N LYS A 54 18.86 18.00 -20.65
CA LYS A 54 18.03 18.09 -21.85
C LYS A 54 16.56 17.98 -21.46
N PRO A 55 15.66 18.68 -22.18
CA PRO A 55 14.23 18.52 -22.00
C PRO A 55 13.72 17.15 -22.49
N ALA A 56 12.56 16.74 -21.98
CA ALA A 56 11.88 15.49 -22.34
C ALA A 56 11.22 15.49 -23.74
N THR A 57 11.53 16.47 -24.59
CA THR A 57 10.81 16.77 -25.84
C THR A 57 10.86 15.66 -26.90
N ASP A 58 11.89 14.82 -26.91
CA ASP A 58 12.04 13.76 -27.91
C ASP A 58 11.52 12.40 -27.43
N GLY A 59 11.05 12.29 -26.18
CA GLY A 59 10.60 11.02 -25.59
C GLY A 59 11.71 9.98 -25.38
N ILE A 60 12.97 10.31 -25.66
CA ILE A 60 14.14 9.43 -25.48
C ILE A 60 14.82 9.75 -24.14
N PRO A 61 14.71 8.90 -23.11
CA PRO A 61 15.37 9.12 -21.83
C PRO A 61 16.90 9.15 -22.00
N ASN A 62 17.60 10.05 -21.29
CA ASN A 62 19.07 10.05 -21.23
C ASN A 62 19.55 9.92 -19.79
N CYS A 63 19.08 8.88 -19.13
CA CYS A 63 19.48 8.61 -17.78
C CYS A 63 21.01 8.56 -17.63
N PRO A 64 21.59 9.49 -16.85
CA PRO A 64 23.01 9.46 -16.59
C PRO A 64 23.42 8.10 -16.01
N TRP A 65 24.57 7.60 -16.44
CA TRP A 65 25.10 6.29 -16.03
C TRP A 65 24.20 5.08 -16.35
N GLY A 66 23.29 5.18 -17.33
CA GLY A 66 22.46 4.06 -17.77
C GLY A 66 21.43 3.60 -16.74
N THR A 67 20.99 4.52 -15.88
CA THR A 67 20.19 4.22 -14.68
C THR A 67 18.70 4.05 -14.94
N GLY A 68 18.23 4.28 -16.17
CA GLY A 68 16.84 4.00 -16.56
C GLY A 68 16.59 2.51 -16.75
N TRP A 69 15.43 2.04 -16.35
CA TRP A 69 15.08 0.61 -16.43
C TRP A 69 13.57 0.42 -16.62
N SER A 70 13.23 -0.64 -17.36
CA SER A 70 11.86 -1.06 -17.63
C SER A 70 11.20 -1.70 -16.41
N GLU A 71 9.88 -1.86 -16.50
CA GLU A 71 9.03 -2.45 -15.47
C GLU A 71 9.63 -3.71 -14.83
N THR A 72 9.92 -3.67 -13.52
CA THR A 72 10.53 -4.77 -12.77
C THR A 72 10.14 -4.74 -11.28
N ASN A 73 10.47 -5.81 -10.57
CA ASN A 73 10.46 -5.85 -9.11
C ASN A 73 11.67 -5.10 -8.55
N LEU A 74 11.45 -4.25 -7.55
CA LEU A 74 12.54 -3.53 -6.91
C LEU A 74 13.47 -4.48 -6.16
N GLY A 75 14.76 -4.28 -6.36
CA GLY A 75 15.84 -4.91 -5.62
C GLY A 75 16.90 -3.90 -5.18
N PRO A 76 17.93 -4.35 -4.47
CA PRO A 76 18.98 -3.47 -3.91
C PRO A 76 19.85 -2.78 -4.98
N THR A 77 19.76 -3.22 -6.23
CA THR A 77 20.49 -2.65 -7.37
C THR A 77 19.74 -1.52 -8.07
N ASN A 78 18.42 -1.42 -7.87
CA ASN A 78 17.62 -0.35 -8.47
C ASN A 78 17.90 0.95 -7.73
N LYS A 79 18.35 1.95 -8.48
CA LYS A 79 18.57 3.30 -7.97
C LYS A 79 17.72 4.27 -8.77
N PHE A 80 17.16 5.25 -8.07
CA PHE A 80 16.46 6.40 -8.62
C PHE A 80 17.35 7.63 -8.47
N PHE A 81 17.25 8.59 -9.39
CA PHE A 81 17.99 9.86 -9.31
C PHE A 81 19.49 9.68 -9.02
N ASN A 82 20.09 8.60 -9.53
CA ASN A 82 21.51 8.31 -9.29
C ASN A 82 22.36 9.20 -10.20
N VAL A 83 22.70 10.37 -9.68
CA VAL A 83 23.52 11.36 -10.36
C VAL A 83 24.81 11.62 -9.60
N GLY A 84 25.96 11.42 -10.27
CA GLY A 84 27.29 11.48 -9.65
C GLY A 84 27.96 12.86 -9.68
N ASP A 85 27.54 13.77 -10.55
CA ASP A 85 28.18 15.07 -10.76
C ASP A 85 27.11 16.11 -11.09
N LEU A 86 26.52 16.69 -10.04
CA LEU A 86 25.56 17.78 -10.13
C LEU A 86 26.29 19.11 -9.94
N LYS A 87 26.20 19.99 -10.93
CA LYS A 87 26.74 21.35 -10.86
C LYS A 87 25.62 22.40 -10.83
N PRO A 88 25.90 23.61 -10.31
CA PRO A 88 24.99 24.74 -10.49
C PRO A 88 24.63 24.94 -11.97
N GLY A 89 23.33 25.01 -12.27
CA GLY A 89 22.80 25.15 -13.62
C GLY A 89 22.42 23.84 -14.30
N ASP A 90 22.79 22.68 -13.73
CA ASP A 90 22.27 21.39 -14.21
C ASP A 90 20.78 21.25 -13.88
N TYR A 91 20.05 20.59 -14.78
CA TYR A 91 18.62 20.33 -14.62
C TYR A 91 18.29 18.94 -15.13
N GLY A 92 17.21 18.37 -14.60
CA GLY A 92 16.77 17.05 -15.01
C GLY A 92 15.42 16.69 -14.42
N GLU A 93 14.89 15.58 -14.89
CA GLU A 93 13.63 15.01 -14.42
C GLU A 93 13.81 13.50 -14.28
N GLY A 94 13.32 12.92 -13.19
CA GLY A 94 13.19 11.47 -13.03
C GLY A 94 11.74 11.12 -12.79
N THR A 95 11.20 10.24 -13.62
CA THR A 95 9.83 9.72 -13.53
C THR A 95 9.89 8.30 -12.98
N VAL A 96 9.24 8.10 -11.84
CA VAL A 96 9.02 6.79 -11.22
C VAL A 96 7.57 6.38 -11.46
N SER A 97 7.37 5.28 -12.18
CA SER A 97 6.03 4.76 -12.48
C SER A 97 5.70 3.59 -11.56
N LEU A 98 4.52 3.61 -10.95
CA LEU A 98 4.02 2.54 -10.08
C LEU A 98 2.89 1.80 -10.79
N HIS A 99 3.05 0.49 -10.98
CA HIS A 99 2.10 -0.36 -11.69
C HIS A 99 1.48 -1.37 -10.74
N VAL A 100 0.20 -1.16 -10.43
CA VAL A 100 -0.61 -2.08 -9.62
C VAL A 100 -1.49 -2.90 -10.55
N LEU A 101 -1.24 -4.21 -10.61
CA LEU A 101 -1.87 -5.07 -11.64
C LEU A 101 -3.14 -5.79 -11.16
N ASN A 102 -3.21 -6.14 -9.88
CA ASN A 102 -4.13 -7.19 -9.41
C ASN A 102 -5.22 -6.74 -8.45
N ASN A 103 -5.11 -5.55 -7.85
CA ASN A 103 -6.04 -5.12 -6.80
C ASN A 103 -6.08 -3.61 -6.63
N ASP A 104 -7.14 -3.10 -6.01
CA ASP A 104 -7.17 -1.71 -5.57
C ASP A 104 -6.09 -1.48 -4.52
N ALA A 105 -5.37 -0.37 -4.65
CA ALA A 105 -4.26 -0.03 -3.77
C ALA A 105 -4.24 1.46 -3.44
N TRP A 106 -3.61 1.78 -2.32
CA TRP A 106 -3.28 3.15 -1.94
C TRP A 106 -1.77 3.25 -1.77
N GLY A 107 -1.19 4.35 -2.23
CA GLY A 107 0.23 4.64 -2.13
C GLY A 107 0.52 5.73 -1.11
N ARG A 108 1.69 5.66 -0.48
CA ARG A 108 2.27 6.77 0.31
C ARG A 108 3.68 7.02 -0.18
N LEU A 109 3.98 8.27 -0.53
CA LEU A 109 5.34 8.72 -0.77
C LEU A 109 5.95 9.26 0.54
N LYS A 110 7.18 8.85 0.83
CA LYS A 110 7.93 9.28 2.02
C LYS A 110 9.40 9.41 1.63
N ILE A 111 10.00 10.56 1.94
CA ILE A 111 11.44 10.81 1.78
C ILE A 111 12.02 10.82 3.19
N GLU A 112 13.03 9.98 3.44
CA GLU A 112 13.69 9.82 4.74
C GLU A 112 15.19 9.56 4.56
N ASN A 113 15.93 9.58 5.66
CA ASN A 113 17.38 9.30 5.69
C ASN A 113 18.16 10.19 4.73
N VAL A 114 17.73 11.45 4.60
CA VAL A 114 18.50 12.46 3.87
C VAL A 114 19.79 12.69 4.66
N THR A 115 20.90 12.23 4.09
CA THR A 115 22.25 12.45 4.63
C THR A 115 22.95 13.47 3.76
N ASP A 116 23.44 14.54 4.38
CA ASP A 116 24.37 15.46 3.76
C ASP A 116 25.78 15.06 4.17
N LEU A 117 26.56 14.56 3.21
CA LEU A 117 27.96 14.25 3.41
C LEU A 117 28.73 15.46 2.89
N GLU A 118 28.79 16.51 3.71
CA GLU A 118 29.46 17.78 3.37
C GLU A 118 30.78 17.49 2.62
N ASN A 119 30.77 17.69 1.31
CA ASN A 119 31.98 17.64 0.52
C ASN A 119 32.73 18.94 0.80
N GLU A 120 34.06 18.89 0.91
CA GLU A 120 34.86 20.08 1.17
C GLU A 120 34.51 21.17 0.15
N CYS A 121 33.98 22.28 0.66
CA CYS A 121 33.54 23.42 -0.13
C CYS A 121 34.72 23.90 -0.99
N THR A 122 34.59 23.77 -2.31
CA THR A 122 35.68 24.10 -3.25
C THR A 122 35.90 25.61 -3.25
N GLU A 123 37.14 26.07 -3.47
CA GLU A 123 37.51 27.49 -3.40
C GLU A 123 36.48 28.51 -3.99
N PRO A 124 35.82 28.29 -5.14
CA PRO A 124 34.87 29.26 -5.69
C PRO A 124 33.59 29.48 -4.84
N GLU A 125 33.17 28.52 -4.03
CA GLU A 125 31.97 28.66 -3.17
C GLU A 125 32.26 29.46 -1.89
N LYS A 126 33.51 29.39 -1.39
CA LYS A 126 33.93 30.13 -0.17
C LYS A 126 33.96 31.65 -0.36
N GLU A 127 34.19 32.14 -1.58
CA GLU A 127 34.27 33.58 -1.85
C GLU A 127 32.87 34.26 -1.78
N VAL A 128 31.78 33.53 -2.00
CA VAL A 128 30.41 34.06 -2.02
C VAL A 128 29.76 34.11 -0.62
N GLU A 129 30.20 33.26 0.29
CA GLU A 129 29.66 33.14 1.67
C GLU A 129 30.22 34.21 2.65
N THR A 130 31.13 35.09 2.21
CA THR A 130 31.65 36.17 3.06
C THR A 130 30.80 37.45 2.97
N ASN A 131 29.79 37.55 3.85
CA ASN A 131 29.23 38.83 4.32
C ASN A 131 29.16 38.87 5.85
#